data_AF-A0A9Q3ME27-F1
#
_entry.id   AF-A0A9Q3ME27-F1
#
_cell.length_a   1.000
_cell.length_b   1.000
_cell.length_c   1.000
_cell.angle_alpha   90.00
_cell.angle_beta   90.00
_cell.angle_gamma   90.00
#
_symmetry.space_group_name_H-M   'P 1'
#
loop_
_entity.id
_entity.type
_entity.pdbx_description
1 polymer ?
#
loop_
_entity_poly.entity_id
_entity_poly.type
_entity_poly.pdbx_seq_one_letter_code
_entity_poly.pdbx_strand_id
1 'polypeptide(L)'
;MRVHKLPAVSRNDVVLSKATMTQLDTHIFDFVKYRDELKRLGQSGRKGILLHGHPGTGKTHVVHYIAANLPEHSTILVTAEQMLNMEEYFALARVLQPCIMVFEDADLVARSREDISSQKAETRLNRLLNEMDGLGTDADILILLTTNRLNSLEGALASRSGRVDAALEIPHPDDDCRERLFKQYGHALNFQAGALAEAVVRSKGGSAAYVKEMVRRLVQRSVARGGSLVISREDVEVVFADAEAVLNLLKRDEEIVRRHIVEQGDEDDCGSC
;
A
#
# COMPACT_ATOMS: atom_id res chain seq x y z
N MET A 1 -16.13 -0.58 -19.57
CA MET A 1 -16.12 -0.02 -18.19
C MET A 1 -17.04 -0.87 -17.31
N ARG A 2 -16.56 -1.37 -16.16
CA ARG A 2 -17.39 -2.10 -15.19
C ARG A 2 -17.57 -1.25 -13.95
N VAL A 3 -18.81 -1.07 -13.50
CA VAL A 3 -19.11 -0.36 -12.26
C VAL A 3 -19.12 -1.40 -11.13
N HIS A 4 -18.23 -1.22 -10.16
CA HIS A 4 -18.14 -2.07 -8.98
C HIS A 4 -18.70 -1.34 -7.77
N LYS A 5 -19.38 -2.07 -6.88
CA LYS A 5 -19.70 -1.55 -5.55
C LYS A 5 -18.43 -1.63 -4.71
N LEU A 6 -17.91 -0.49 -4.30
CA LEU A 6 -16.77 -0.43 -3.38
C LEU A 6 -17.14 -1.13 -2.05
N PRO A 7 -16.23 -1.92 -1.46
CA PRO A 7 -16.43 -2.45 -0.12
C PRO A 7 -16.67 -1.30 0.86
N ALA A 8 -17.66 -1.43 1.72
CA ALA A 8 -17.83 -0.49 2.82
C ALA A 8 -16.66 -0.71 3.80
N VAL A 9 -15.77 0.28 3.91
CA VAL A 9 -14.64 0.27 4.85
C VAL A 9 -14.84 1.46 5.79
N SER A 10 -15.10 1.19 7.06
CA SER A 10 -15.25 2.21 8.09
C SER A 10 -13.89 2.59 8.66
N ARG A 11 -13.86 3.70 9.43
CA ARG A 11 -12.66 4.12 10.17
C ARG A 11 -12.14 3.05 11.13
N ASN A 12 -13.03 2.23 11.69
CA ASN A 12 -12.65 1.16 12.62
C ASN A 12 -11.98 -0.01 11.90
N ASP A 13 -12.23 -0.18 10.60
CA ASP A 13 -11.65 -1.26 9.80
C ASP A 13 -10.21 -0.95 9.36
N VAL A 14 -9.77 0.31 9.50
CA VAL A 14 -8.41 0.78 9.18
C VAL A 14 -7.60 0.88 10.46
N VAL A 15 -6.61 0.00 10.60
CA VAL A 15 -5.70 -0.01 11.75
C VAL A 15 -4.42 0.72 11.39
N LEU A 16 -4.37 1.99 11.79
CA LEU A 16 -3.19 2.85 11.68
C LEU A 16 -2.95 3.56 13.02
N SER A 17 -1.71 4.03 13.20
CA SER A 17 -1.33 4.85 14.35
C SER A 17 -2.12 6.17 14.36
N LYS A 18 -2.27 6.79 15.53
CA LYS A 18 -2.94 8.09 15.65
C LYS A 18 -2.28 9.17 14.78
N ALA A 19 -0.94 9.15 14.71
CA ALA A 19 -0.17 10.08 13.89
C ALA A 19 -0.47 9.89 12.40
N THR A 20 -0.41 8.65 11.90
CA THR A 20 -0.71 8.33 10.49
C THR A 20 -2.17 8.67 10.13
N MET A 21 -3.12 8.37 11.02
CA MET A 21 -4.52 8.76 10.82
C MET A 21 -4.70 10.27 10.76
N THR A 22 -4.02 11.03 11.62
CA THR A 22 -4.09 12.50 11.61
C THR A 22 -3.54 13.09 10.30
N GLN A 23 -2.47 12.50 9.77
CA GLN A 23 -1.93 12.88 8.45
C GLN A 23 -2.94 12.61 7.33
N LEU A 24 -3.58 11.44 7.33
CA LEU A 24 -4.66 11.13 6.37
C LEU A 24 -5.82 12.11 6.48
N ASP A 25 -6.31 12.36 7.69
CA ASP A 25 -7.39 13.32 7.96
C ASP A 25 -7.05 14.72 7.40
N THR A 26 -5.85 15.22 7.72
CA THR A 26 -5.39 16.54 7.30
C THR A 26 -5.23 16.65 5.78
N HIS A 27 -4.59 15.68 5.15
CA HIS A 27 -4.23 15.78 3.74
C HIS A 27 -5.38 15.45 2.79
N ILE A 28 -6.34 14.63 3.23
CA ILE A 28 -7.41 14.11 2.38
C ILE A 28 -8.76 14.71 2.78
N PHE A 29 -9.23 14.42 3.99
CA PHE A 29 -10.59 14.76 4.39
C PHE A 29 -10.75 16.26 4.66
N ASP A 30 -9.82 16.87 5.38
CA ASP A 30 -9.80 18.32 5.60
C ASP A 30 -9.59 19.07 4.29
N PHE A 31 -8.74 18.58 3.39
CA PHE A 31 -8.60 19.16 2.06
C PHE A 31 -9.92 19.16 1.29
N VAL A 32 -10.63 18.03 1.25
CA VAL A 32 -11.93 17.95 0.59
C VAL A 32 -12.93 18.89 1.26
N LYS A 33 -12.96 18.93 2.60
CA LYS A 33 -13.86 19.79 3.39
C LYS A 33 -13.64 21.28 3.12
N TYR A 34 -12.38 21.71 2.99
CA TYR A 34 -12.02 23.12 2.80
C TYR A 34 -11.79 23.49 1.32
N ARG A 35 -12.04 22.58 0.38
CA ARG A 35 -11.72 22.75 -1.05
C ARG A 35 -12.30 24.03 -1.65
N ASP A 36 -13.57 24.32 -1.39
CA ASP A 36 -14.23 25.52 -1.95
C ASP A 36 -13.61 26.82 -1.44
N GLU A 37 -13.22 26.86 -0.17
CA GLU A 37 -12.52 28.03 0.41
C GLU A 37 -11.12 28.17 -0.19
N LEU A 38 -10.39 27.07 -0.35
CA LEU A 38 -9.09 27.06 -1.01
C LEU A 38 -9.21 27.60 -2.45
N LYS A 39 -10.23 27.17 -3.21
CA LYS A 39 -10.51 27.69 -4.56
C LYS A 39 -10.82 29.19 -4.55
N ARG A 40 -11.62 29.68 -3.59
CA ARG A 40 -11.89 31.13 -3.43
C ARG A 40 -10.62 31.94 -3.17
N LEU A 41 -9.65 31.35 -2.48
CA LEU A 41 -8.34 31.94 -2.21
C LEU A 41 -7.32 31.71 -3.36
N GLY A 42 -7.79 31.28 -4.54
CA GLY A 42 -6.96 31.08 -5.72
C GLY A 42 -6.07 29.83 -5.69
N GLN A 43 -6.29 28.93 -4.72
CA GLN A 43 -5.58 27.66 -4.65
C GLN A 43 -6.25 26.61 -5.55
N SER A 44 -5.45 25.64 -6.00
CA SER A 44 -5.94 24.57 -6.86
C SER A 44 -6.97 23.69 -6.15
N GLY A 45 -8.06 23.37 -6.83
CA GLY A 45 -9.04 22.39 -6.40
C GLY A 45 -8.56 20.94 -6.53
N ARG A 46 -7.48 20.69 -7.29
CA ARG A 46 -6.91 19.35 -7.45
C ARG A 46 -5.82 19.09 -6.42
N LYS A 47 -5.64 17.82 -6.05
CA LYS A 47 -4.55 17.39 -5.15
C LYS A 47 -4.06 16.00 -5.48
N GLY A 48 -2.75 15.81 -5.53
CA GLY A 48 -2.10 14.50 -5.64
C GLY A 48 -1.53 14.04 -4.30
N ILE A 49 -1.84 12.81 -3.92
CA ILE A 49 -1.35 12.16 -2.70
C ILE A 49 -0.65 10.86 -3.09
N LEU A 50 0.57 10.67 -2.61
CA LEU A 50 1.29 9.41 -2.74
C LEU A 50 1.20 8.63 -1.43
N LEU A 51 0.61 7.45 -1.46
CA LEU A 51 0.63 6.47 -0.37
C LEU A 51 1.79 5.50 -0.59
N HIS A 52 2.80 5.52 0.27
CA HIS A 52 3.96 4.63 0.16
C HIS A 52 4.17 3.80 1.42
N GLY A 53 4.92 2.71 1.31
CA GLY A 53 5.26 1.84 2.44
C GLY A 53 5.48 0.41 2.00
N HIS A 54 5.92 -0.44 2.92
CA HIS A 54 6.23 -1.84 2.61
C HIS A 54 5.01 -2.63 2.07
N PRO A 55 5.23 -3.71 1.30
CA PRO A 55 4.16 -4.60 0.89
C PRO A 55 3.34 -5.14 2.08
N GLY A 56 2.03 -5.18 1.93
CA GLY A 56 1.13 -5.72 2.96
C GLY A 56 0.89 -4.83 4.19
N THR A 57 1.27 -3.55 4.17
CA THR A 57 0.95 -2.59 5.25
C THR A 57 -0.48 -2.03 5.18
N GLY A 58 -1.20 -2.25 4.08
CA GLY A 58 -2.61 -1.88 3.94
C GLY A 58 -2.92 -0.66 3.07
N LYS A 59 -2.00 -0.23 2.20
CA LYS A 59 -2.20 0.91 1.26
C LYS A 59 -3.52 0.82 0.46
N THR A 60 -3.80 -0.30 -0.21
CA THR A 60 -5.06 -0.54 -0.92
C THR A 60 -6.29 -0.48 0.00
N HIS A 61 -6.16 -0.96 1.23
CA HIS A 61 -7.24 -0.88 2.22
C HIS A 61 -7.52 0.57 2.64
N VAL A 62 -6.47 1.39 2.79
CA VAL A 62 -6.58 2.84 3.03
C VAL A 62 -7.24 3.55 1.85
N VAL A 63 -6.89 3.20 0.61
CA VAL A 63 -7.56 3.70 -0.59
C VAL A 63 -9.07 3.41 -0.56
N HIS A 64 -9.46 2.16 -0.28
CA HIS A 64 -10.87 1.79 -0.18
C HIS A 64 -11.59 2.55 0.93
N TYR A 65 -10.93 2.76 2.08
CA TYR A 65 -11.45 3.61 3.15
C TYR A 65 -11.69 5.05 2.69
N ILE A 66 -10.73 5.68 2.02
CA ILE A 66 -10.89 7.05 1.50
C ILE A 66 -12.08 7.12 0.54
N ALA A 67 -12.15 6.22 -0.43
CA ALA A 67 -13.23 6.18 -1.41
C ALA A 67 -14.61 5.95 -0.76
N ALA A 68 -14.69 5.05 0.22
CA ALA A 68 -15.94 4.75 0.93
C ALA A 68 -16.41 5.88 1.86
N ASN A 69 -15.52 6.75 2.32
CA ASN A 69 -15.83 7.85 3.26
C ASN A 69 -15.86 9.23 2.57
N LEU A 70 -15.85 9.24 1.24
CA LEU A 70 -16.10 10.41 0.40
C LEU A 70 -17.21 10.10 -0.61
N PRO A 71 -18.44 9.77 -0.15
CA PRO A 71 -19.50 9.19 -0.98
C PRO A 71 -20.00 10.10 -2.11
N GLU A 72 -19.81 11.41 -1.98
CA GLU A 72 -20.14 12.39 -3.02
C GLU A 72 -19.15 12.35 -4.21
N HIS A 73 -18.04 11.61 -4.10
CA HIS A 73 -17.04 11.52 -5.15
C HIS A 73 -17.21 10.25 -6.00
N SER A 74 -17.19 10.43 -7.31
CA SER A 74 -16.98 9.30 -8.23
C SER A 74 -15.59 8.72 -8.01
N THR A 75 -15.43 7.40 -8.03
CA THR A 75 -14.11 6.76 -7.87
C THR A 75 -13.73 5.99 -9.13
N ILE A 76 -12.57 6.30 -9.69
CA ILE A 76 -11.96 5.59 -10.82
C ILE A 76 -10.71 4.88 -10.30
N LEU A 77 -10.75 3.55 -10.26
CA LEU A 77 -9.60 2.71 -9.93
C LEU A 77 -8.91 2.28 -11.23
N VAL A 78 -7.64 2.64 -11.37
CA VAL A 78 -6.79 2.34 -12.52
C VAL A 78 -5.67 1.42 -12.06
N THR A 79 -5.67 0.18 -12.56
CA THR A 79 -4.60 -0.78 -12.30
C THR A 79 -3.35 -0.46 -13.12
N ALA A 80 -2.20 -1.04 -12.75
CA ALA A 80 -0.94 -0.86 -13.48
C ALA A 80 -1.03 -1.22 -14.97
N GLU A 81 -1.85 -2.22 -15.35
CA GLU A 81 -2.07 -2.59 -16.76
C GLU A 81 -2.92 -1.53 -17.49
N GLN A 82 -3.94 -0.99 -16.82
CA GLN A 82 -4.83 0.03 -17.38
C GLN A 82 -4.16 1.38 -17.57
N MET A 83 -3.08 1.67 -16.85
CA MET A 83 -2.29 2.89 -17.03
C MET A 83 -1.73 3.07 -18.45
N LEU A 84 -1.75 2.06 -19.31
CA LEU A 84 -1.38 2.20 -20.73
C LEU A 84 -2.26 3.19 -21.49
N ASN A 85 -3.53 3.29 -21.12
CA ASN A 85 -4.54 4.17 -21.75
C ASN A 85 -5.07 5.19 -20.72
N MET A 86 -4.17 5.79 -19.94
CA MET A 86 -4.53 6.64 -18.81
C MET A 86 -5.34 7.89 -19.19
N GLU A 87 -5.15 8.41 -20.41
CA GLU A 87 -5.79 9.61 -20.93
C GLU A 87 -7.31 9.50 -20.94
N GLU A 88 -7.85 8.32 -21.27
CA GLU A 88 -9.30 8.06 -21.27
C GLU A 88 -9.88 8.16 -19.86
N TYR A 89 -9.14 7.71 -18.84
CA TYR A 89 -9.56 7.81 -17.45
C TYR A 89 -9.50 9.25 -16.93
N PHE A 90 -8.52 10.05 -17.36
CA PHE A 90 -8.49 11.49 -17.06
C PHE A 90 -9.63 12.24 -17.73
N ALA A 91 -9.97 11.92 -18.99
CA ALA A 91 -11.13 12.49 -19.66
C ALA A 91 -12.43 12.13 -18.91
N LEU A 92 -12.57 10.88 -18.49
CA LEU A 92 -13.71 10.44 -17.68
C LEU A 92 -13.76 11.16 -16.32
N ALA A 93 -12.63 11.29 -15.62
CA ALA A 93 -12.54 11.96 -14.33
C ALA A 93 -13.00 13.43 -14.41
N ARG A 94 -12.69 14.13 -15.51
CA ARG A 94 -13.15 15.51 -15.76
C ARG A 94 -14.67 15.61 -15.88
N VAL A 95 -15.35 14.58 -16.38
CA VAL A 95 -16.81 14.54 -16.51
C VAL A 95 -17.48 14.14 -15.20
N LEU A 96 -16.84 13.28 -14.41
CA LEU A 96 -17.39 12.69 -13.18
C LEU A 96 -17.11 13.48 -11.89
N GLN A 97 -16.67 14.74 -12.01
CA GLN A 97 -16.29 15.55 -10.85
C GLN A 97 -17.48 15.77 -9.89
N PRO A 98 -17.26 15.78 -8.56
CA PRO A 98 -15.96 15.58 -7.90
C PRO A 98 -15.50 14.12 -7.99
N CYS A 99 -14.21 13.89 -8.22
CA CYS A 99 -13.68 12.56 -8.55
C CYS A 99 -12.45 12.20 -7.73
N ILE A 100 -12.34 10.93 -7.34
CA ILE A 100 -11.14 10.30 -6.80
C ILE A 100 -10.57 9.38 -7.88
N MET A 101 -9.36 9.68 -8.34
CA MET A 101 -8.60 8.80 -9.23
C MET A 101 -7.59 8.02 -8.41
N VAL A 102 -7.59 6.71 -8.53
CA VAL A 102 -6.66 5.82 -7.83
C VAL A 102 -5.79 5.12 -8.85
N PHE A 103 -4.48 5.23 -8.65
CA PHE A 103 -3.44 4.65 -9.47
C PHE A 103 -2.61 3.70 -8.59
N GLU A 104 -2.92 2.41 -8.65
CA GLU A 104 -2.27 1.42 -7.79
C GLU A 104 -0.94 0.92 -8.34
N ASP A 105 0.00 0.62 -7.44
CA ASP A 105 1.32 0.06 -7.73
C ASP A 105 2.07 0.83 -8.83
N ALA A 106 2.14 2.16 -8.67
CA ALA A 106 2.80 3.06 -9.59
C ALA A 106 4.29 2.73 -9.81
N ASP A 107 4.93 1.98 -8.91
CA ASP A 107 6.29 1.46 -9.11
C ASP A 107 6.38 0.37 -10.19
N LEU A 108 5.32 -0.39 -10.46
CA LEU A 108 5.31 -1.41 -11.51
C LEU A 108 5.42 -0.79 -12.91
N VAL A 109 4.83 0.38 -13.11
CA VAL A 109 4.93 1.10 -14.39
C VAL A 109 6.26 1.85 -14.55
N ALA A 110 6.98 2.10 -13.46
CA ALA A 110 8.34 2.64 -13.49
C ALA A 110 9.37 1.56 -13.87
N ARG A 111 9.21 0.33 -13.35
CA ARG A 111 10.15 -0.79 -13.50
C ARG A 111 10.31 -1.34 -14.91
N SER A 112 9.30 -1.26 -15.76
CA SER A 112 9.29 -2.00 -17.04
C SER A 112 10.34 -1.54 -18.08
N ARG A 113 11.30 -0.70 -17.69
CA ARG A 113 12.32 -0.12 -18.59
C ARG A 113 13.73 -0.03 -17.99
N GLU A 114 13.96 -0.45 -16.74
CA GLU A 114 15.35 -0.59 -16.25
C GLU A 114 16.13 -1.67 -17.05
N ASP A 115 15.41 -2.57 -17.74
CA ASP A 115 15.99 -3.67 -18.53
C ASP A 115 16.27 -3.37 -20.01
N ILE A 116 15.98 -2.17 -20.55
CA ILE A 116 16.20 -1.90 -21.99
C ILE A 116 16.89 -0.55 -22.19
N SER A 117 18.18 -0.64 -22.52
CA SER A 117 18.99 0.41 -23.12
C SER A 117 18.26 1.07 -24.29
N SER A 118 17.74 2.29 -24.12
CA SER A 118 17.55 3.26 -25.23
C SER A 118 16.97 4.59 -24.76
N GLN A 119 17.62 5.66 -25.21
CA GLN A 119 17.43 7.06 -24.86
C GLN A 119 16.11 7.73 -25.27
N LYS A 120 15.00 7.03 -25.56
CA LYS A 120 13.76 7.69 -26.04
C LYS A 120 12.45 7.02 -25.62
N ALA A 121 12.18 6.97 -24.33
CA ALA A 121 10.83 6.74 -23.85
C ALA A 121 10.54 7.53 -22.59
N GLU A 122 9.60 8.46 -22.70
CA GLU A 122 8.92 9.05 -21.58
C GLU A 122 8.40 7.93 -20.66
N THR A 123 8.90 7.87 -19.42
CA THR A 123 8.45 6.88 -18.43
C THR A 123 6.93 6.94 -18.34
N ARG A 124 6.22 5.80 -18.21
CA ARG A 124 4.75 5.83 -18.05
C ARG A 124 4.34 6.71 -16.87
N LEU A 125 5.17 6.73 -15.84
CA LEU A 125 5.08 7.67 -14.73
C LEU A 125 5.17 9.15 -15.17
N ASN A 126 6.06 9.52 -16.09
CA ASN A 126 6.13 10.87 -16.64
C ASN A 126 4.88 11.24 -17.45
N ARG A 127 4.30 10.29 -18.20
CA ARG A 127 3.00 10.50 -18.88
C ARG A 127 1.88 10.73 -17.86
N LEU A 128 1.84 9.92 -16.80
CA LEU A 128 0.87 10.10 -15.71
C LEU A 128 1.00 11.47 -15.06
N LEU A 129 2.23 11.87 -14.72
CA LEU A 129 2.49 13.20 -14.16
C LEU A 129 2.16 14.32 -15.16
N ASN A 130 2.26 14.08 -16.48
CA ASN A 130 1.88 15.04 -17.52
C ASN A 130 0.36 15.22 -17.58
N GLU A 131 -0.41 14.14 -17.48
CA GLU A 131 -1.87 14.22 -17.39
C GLU A 131 -2.34 14.94 -16.13
N MET A 132 -1.65 14.72 -14.99
CA MET A 132 -1.90 15.47 -13.75
C MET A 132 -1.63 16.97 -13.91
N ASP A 133 -0.64 17.35 -14.71
CA ASP A 133 -0.34 18.75 -15.04
C ASP A 133 -1.40 19.39 -15.93
N GLY A 134 -1.94 18.62 -16.87
CA GLY A 134 -3.00 19.03 -17.78
C GLY A 134 -4.38 19.17 -17.12
N LEU A 135 -4.51 18.91 -15.82
CA LEU A 135 -5.73 19.24 -15.09
C LEU A 135 -5.85 20.77 -14.94
N GLY A 136 -7.09 21.29 -14.95
CA GLY A 136 -7.34 22.70 -14.60
C GLY A 136 -7.08 22.95 -13.11
N THR A 137 -6.89 24.21 -12.72
CA THR A 137 -6.82 24.59 -11.29
C THR A 137 -8.20 24.56 -10.63
N ASP A 138 -9.26 24.61 -11.42
CA ASP A 138 -10.66 24.49 -11.01
C ASP A 138 -11.13 23.03 -10.88
N ALA A 139 -10.31 22.06 -11.29
CA ALA A 139 -10.65 20.65 -11.28
C ALA A 139 -10.80 20.09 -9.86
N ASP A 140 -11.97 19.54 -9.57
CA ASP A 140 -12.31 18.88 -8.32
C ASP A 140 -11.92 17.39 -8.34
N ILE A 141 -10.61 17.14 -8.51
CA ILE A 141 -10.06 15.79 -8.63
C ILE A 141 -9.00 15.54 -7.54
N LEU A 142 -9.21 14.49 -6.74
CA LEU A 142 -8.22 13.94 -5.82
C LEU A 142 -7.53 12.74 -6.50
N ILE A 143 -6.20 12.78 -6.61
CA ILE A 143 -5.41 11.71 -7.22
C ILE A 143 -4.66 10.97 -6.11
N LEU A 144 -4.89 9.67 -5.99
CA LEU A 144 -4.20 8.77 -5.07
C LEU A 144 -3.27 7.86 -5.85
N LEU A 145 -1.98 7.90 -5.54
CA LEU A 145 -0.95 7.01 -6.09
C LEU A 145 -0.53 6.04 -4.99
N THR A 146 -0.38 4.75 -5.27
CA THR A 146 0.21 3.80 -4.31
C THR A 146 1.55 3.26 -4.82
N THR A 147 2.49 3.03 -3.90
CA THR A 147 3.79 2.41 -4.24
C THR A 147 4.33 1.56 -3.09
N ASN A 148 5.00 0.46 -3.43
CA ASN A 148 5.77 -0.32 -2.46
C ASN A 148 7.24 0.11 -2.40
N ARG A 149 7.69 0.95 -3.34
CA ARG A 149 9.10 1.29 -3.55
C ARG A 149 9.25 2.77 -3.86
N LEU A 150 9.42 3.57 -2.81
CA LEU A 150 9.53 5.02 -2.96
C LEU A 150 10.73 5.41 -3.86
N ASN A 151 11.88 4.77 -3.65
CA ASN A 151 13.13 5.05 -4.38
C ASN A 151 12.97 4.91 -5.91
N SER A 152 12.11 4.01 -6.40
CA SER A 152 11.87 3.88 -7.85
C SER A 152 11.06 5.03 -8.46
N LEU A 153 10.45 5.89 -7.64
CA LEU A 153 9.66 7.05 -8.09
C LEU A 153 10.38 8.38 -7.83
N GLU A 154 11.43 8.42 -6.99
CA GLU A 154 12.08 9.66 -6.53
C GLU A 154 12.52 10.58 -7.66
N GLY A 155 13.17 10.05 -8.70
CA GLY A 155 13.64 10.87 -9.83
C GLY A 155 12.52 11.56 -10.61
N ALA A 156 11.40 10.87 -10.81
CA ALA A 156 10.24 11.42 -11.53
C ALA A 156 9.44 12.41 -10.67
N LEU A 157 9.32 12.13 -9.36
CA LEU A 157 8.62 13.03 -8.43
C LEU A 157 9.44 14.29 -8.13
N ALA A 158 10.76 14.18 -7.98
CA ALA A 158 11.66 15.30 -7.74
C ALA A 158 11.69 16.29 -8.92
N SER A 159 11.64 15.77 -10.15
CA SER A 159 11.61 16.62 -11.36
C SER A 159 10.27 17.33 -11.58
N ARG A 160 9.23 16.96 -10.83
CA ARG A 160 7.87 17.50 -10.97
C ARG A 160 7.28 17.82 -9.60
N SER A 161 7.88 18.79 -8.92
CA SER A 161 7.35 19.37 -7.68
C SER A 161 5.96 19.98 -7.91
N GLY A 162 5.02 19.78 -6.98
CA GLY A 162 3.64 20.32 -7.05
C GLY A 162 2.59 19.43 -7.74
N ARG A 163 2.92 18.18 -8.09
CA ARG A 163 1.96 17.18 -8.63
C ARG A 163 1.55 16.18 -7.56
N VAL A 164 2.52 15.81 -6.73
CA VAL A 164 2.30 15.14 -5.45
C VAL A 164 2.46 16.19 -4.37
N ASP A 165 1.36 16.60 -3.77
CA ASP A 165 1.30 17.62 -2.73
C ASP A 165 1.69 17.06 -1.36
N ALA A 166 1.50 15.74 -1.16
CA ALA A 166 1.95 15.04 0.02
C ALA A 166 2.29 13.57 -0.29
N ALA A 167 3.36 13.09 0.32
CA ALA A 167 3.69 11.68 0.40
C ALA A 167 3.41 11.19 1.83
N LEU A 168 2.46 10.27 1.96
CA LEU A 168 2.03 9.70 3.24
C LEU A 168 2.54 8.27 3.35
N GLU A 169 3.37 8.03 4.36
CA GLU A 169 3.83 6.69 4.68
C GLU A 169 2.71 5.89 5.39
N ILE A 170 2.48 4.67 4.91
CA ILE A 170 1.73 3.62 5.60
C ILE A 170 2.74 2.64 6.19
N PRO A 171 3.20 2.87 7.43
CA PRO A 171 4.31 2.14 8.02
C PRO A 171 3.90 0.72 8.44
N HIS A 172 4.86 -0.05 8.92
CA HIS A 172 4.55 -1.24 9.70
C HIS A 172 3.71 -0.86 10.94
N PRO A 173 2.75 -1.72 11.36
CA PRO A 173 1.97 -1.45 12.56
C PRO A 173 2.88 -1.30 13.78
N ASP A 174 2.55 -0.41 14.71
CA ASP A 174 3.12 -0.38 16.06
C ASP A 174 2.46 -1.46 16.95
N ASP A 175 2.80 -1.51 18.25
CA ASP A 175 2.27 -2.53 19.16
C ASP A 175 0.74 -2.40 19.37
N ASP A 176 0.22 -1.17 19.46
CA ASP A 176 -1.23 -0.91 19.56
C ASP A 176 -1.96 -1.37 18.29
N CYS A 177 -1.39 -1.02 17.14
CA CYS A 177 -1.91 -1.46 15.84
C CYS A 177 -1.88 -2.98 15.71
N ARG A 178 -0.79 -3.65 16.12
CA ARG A 178 -0.70 -5.11 16.12
C ARG A 178 -1.79 -5.74 16.97
N GLU A 179 -2.00 -5.25 18.19
CA GLU A 179 -3.04 -5.76 19.08
C GLU A 179 -4.43 -5.62 18.45
N ARG A 180 -4.72 -4.45 17.87
CA ARG A 180 -5.98 -4.18 17.14
C ARG A 180 -6.15 -5.09 15.93
N LEU A 181 -5.09 -5.35 15.17
CA LEU A 181 -5.11 -6.28 14.03
C LEU A 181 -5.38 -7.72 14.48
N PHE A 182 -4.78 -8.20 15.56
CA PHE A 182 -5.08 -9.51 16.15
C PHE A 182 -6.54 -9.62 16.57
N LYS A 183 -7.09 -8.58 17.22
CA LYS A 183 -8.51 -8.54 17.62
C LYS A 183 -9.44 -8.50 16.41
N GLN A 184 -9.09 -7.75 15.37
CA GLN A 184 -9.92 -7.60 14.17
C GLN A 184 -9.95 -8.90 13.34
N TYR A 185 -8.78 -9.43 12.98
CA TYR A 185 -8.71 -10.65 12.19
C TYR A 185 -9.07 -11.90 13.00
N GLY A 186 -8.77 -11.89 14.30
CA GLY A 186 -9.02 -12.97 15.24
C GLY A 186 -10.26 -12.73 16.10
N HIS A 187 -11.27 -12.03 15.60
CA HIS A 187 -12.49 -11.68 16.37
C HIS A 187 -13.24 -12.88 16.95
N ALA A 188 -13.05 -14.08 16.39
CA ALA A 188 -13.61 -15.34 16.89
C ALA A 188 -12.69 -16.07 17.89
N LEU A 189 -11.44 -15.62 18.08
CA LEU A 189 -10.45 -16.26 18.95
C LEU A 189 -10.53 -15.71 20.37
N ASN A 190 -10.43 -16.62 21.35
CA ASN A 190 -10.36 -16.28 22.76
C ASN A 190 -8.92 -16.47 23.25
N PHE A 191 -8.17 -15.38 23.32
CA PHE A 191 -6.79 -15.41 23.82
C PHE A 191 -6.78 -15.57 25.35
N GLN A 192 -6.07 -16.60 25.85
CA GLN A 192 -5.77 -16.74 27.27
C GLN A 192 -4.85 -15.62 27.77
N ALA A 193 -4.75 -15.48 29.09
CA ALA A 193 -3.95 -14.44 29.73
C ALA A 193 -2.51 -14.37 29.20
N GLY A 194 -2.18 -13.23 28.59
CA GLY A 194 -0.87 -12.94 28.00
C GLY A 194 -0.56 -13.61 26.67
N ALA A 195 -1.42 -14.48 26.12
CA ALA A 195 -1.22 -15.05 24.78
C ALA A 195 -1.26 -13.96 23.69
N LEU A 196 -2.23 -13.03 23.80
CA LEU A 196 -2.32 -11.89 22.87
C LEU A 196 -1.08 -10.98 22.98
N ALA A 197 -0.64 -10.66 24.19
CA ALA A 197 0.54 -9.83 24.41
C ALA A 197 1.80 -10.47 23.82
N GLU A 198 1.94 -11.80 23.97
CA GLU A 198 3.04 -12.55 23.35
C GLU A 198 2.97 -12.50 21.82
N ALA A 199 1.78 -12.69 21.22
CA ALA A 199 1.60 -12.62 19.77
C ALA A 199 1.94 -11.23 19.21
N VAL A 200 1.61 -10.16 19.94
CA VAL A 200 2.00 -8.78 19.60
C VAL A 200 3.52 -8.63 19.61
N VAL A 201 4.21 -9.07 20.67
CA VAL A 201 5.67 -8.98 20.77
C VAL A 201 6.36 -9.77 19.66
N ARG A 202 5.93 -11.01 19.42
CA ARG A 202 6.52 -11.88 18.40
C ARG A 202 6.25 -11.43 16.96
N SER A 203 5.21 -10.63 16.72
CA SER A 203 4.91 -10.08 15.40
C SER A 203 5.59 -8.73 15.10
N LYS A 204 6.49 -8.27 15.98
CA LYS A 204 7.25 -7.03 15.78
C LYS A 204 8.03 -7.05 14.46
N GLY A 205 7.93 -5.95 13.71
CA GLY A 205 8.52 -5.84 12.36
C GLY A 205 7.70 -6.49 11.25
N GLY A 206 6.66 -7.26 11.58
CA GLY A 206 5.72 -7.80 10.60
C GLY A 206 4.81 -6.73 9.98
N SER A 207 4.34 -6.97 8.75
CA SER A 207 3.30 -6.15 8.12
C SER A 207 1.90 -6.51 8.63
N ALA A 208 0.87 -5.73 8.28
CA ALA A 208 -0.51 -6.08 8.62
C ALA A 208 -0.94 -7.41 7.98
N ALA A 209 -0.47 -7.70 6.77
CA ALA A 209 -0.66 -8.99 6.11
C ALA A 209 0.01 -10.15 6.86
N TYR A 210 1.20 -9.94 7.44
CA TYR A 210 1.85 -10.93 8.29
C TYR A 210 1.03 -11.23 9.55
N VAL A 211 0.51 -10.20 10.23
CA VAL A 211 -0.37 -10.40 11.41
C VAL A 211 -1.62 -11.19 11.04
N LYS A 212 -2.26 -10.87 9.90
CA LYS A 212 -3.41 -11.61 9.37
C LYS A 212 -3.08 -13.09 9.15
N GLU A 213 -1.91 -13.37 8.60
CA GLU A 213 -1.42 -14.72 8.38
C GLU A 213 -1.16 -15.47 9.69
N MET A 214 -0.57 -14.83 10.70
CA MET A 214 -0.39 -15.44 12.02
C MET A 214 -1.72 -15.79 12.68
N VAL A 215 -2.72 -14.91 12.59
CA VAL A 215 -4.08 -15.21 13.06
C VAL A 215 -4.65 -16.44 12.33
N ARG A 216 -4.50 -16.52 11.01
CA ARG A 216 -4.97 -17.68 10.23
C ARG A 216 -4.34 -18.99 10.72
N ARG A 217 -3.03 -18.99 11.00
CA ARG A 217 -2.32 -20.16 11.53
C ARG A 217 -2.78 -20.54 12.94
N LEU A 218 -3.04 -19.56 13.81
CA LEU A 218 -3.62 -19.80 15.14
C LEU A 218 -5.01 -20.47 15.04
N VAL A 219 -5.85 -20.00 14.12
CA VAL A 219 -7.15 -20.63 13.83
C VAL A 219 -6.96 -22.08 13.38
N GLN A 220 -6.07 -22.33 12.40
CA GLN A 220 -5.80 -23.67 11.89
C GLN A 220 -5.33 -24.63 13.00
N ARG A 221 -4.42 -24.17 13.86
CA ARG A 221 -3.94 -24.95 15.01
C ARG A 221 -5.05 -25.20 16.04
N SER A 222 -5.93 -24.23 16.29
CA SER A 222 -7.09 -24.43 17.16
C SER A 222 -8.03 -25.49 16.61
N VAL A 223 -8.34 -25.44 15.32
CA VAL A 223 -9.17 -26.44 14.62
C VAL A 223 -8.54 -27.83 14.70
N ALA A 224 -7.23 -27.96 14.46
CA ALA A 224 -6.52 -29.23 14.54
C ALA A 224 -6.58 -29.89 15.93
N ARG A 225 -6.80 -29.12 17.00
CA ARG A 225 -6.93 -29.60 18.38
C ARG A 225 -8.39 -29.79 18.84
N GLY A 226 -9.34 -29.77 17.91
CA GLY A 226 -10.76 -29.96 18.22
C GLY A 226 -11.59 -28.67 18.32
N GLY A 227 -11.03 -27.51 17.95
CA GLY A 227 -11.82 -26.31 17.63
C GLY A 227 -12.32 -25.48 18.81
N SER A 228 -11.67 -25.54 19.98
CA SER A 228 -12.09 -24.76 21.17
C SER A 228 -12.01 -23.23 20.99
N LEU A 229 -11.39 -22.73 19.91
CA LEU A 229 -11.09 -21.31 19.61
C LEU A 229 -10.32 -20.57 20.73
N VAL A 230 -9.91 -21.28 21.78
CA VAL A 230 -9.05 -20.79 22.84
C VAL A 230 -7.61 -20.87 22.38
N ILE A 231 -6.89 -19.75 22.51
CA ILE A 231 -5.49 -19.61 22.11
C ILE A 231 -4.64 -19.43 23.36
N SER A 232 -3.77 -20.41 23.64
CA SER A 232 -2.80 -20.35 24.74
C SER A 232 -1.49 -19.68 24.31
N ARG A 233 -0.60 -19.42 25.26
CA ARG A 233 0.78 -18.99 24.95
C ARG A 233 1.56 -20.04 24.15
N GLU A 234 1.35 -21.32 24.46
CA GLU A 234 1.96 -22.43 23.72
C GLU A 234 1.54 -22.43 22.24
N ASP A 235 0.28 -22.06 21.95
CA ASP A 235 -0.17 -21.95 20.55
C ASP A 235 0.53 -20.85 19.78
N VAL A 236 0.72 -19.72 20.44
CA VAL A 236 1.47 -18.60 19.90
C VAL A 236 2.92 -19.00 19.70
N GLU A 237 3.55 -19.62 20.68
CA GLU A 237 4.93 -20.10 20.56
C GLU A 237 5.13 -21.03 19.36
N VAL A 238 4.30 -22.07 19.22
CA VAL A 238 4.44 -23.04 18.13
C VAL A 238 4.20 -22.39 16.76
N VAL A 239 3.12 -21.62 16.62
CA VAL A 239 2.80 -20.98 15.33
C VAL A 239 3.90 -20.02 14.86
N PHE A 240 4.47 -19.25 15.78
CA PHE A 240 5.52 -18.29 15.45
C PHE A 240 6.86 -18.97 15.21
N ALA A 241 7.22 -20.01 15.99
CA ALA A 241 8.42 -20.80 15.74
C ALA A 241 8.40 -21.46 14.34
N ASP A 242 7.26 -22.01 13.93
CA ASP A 242 7.09 -22.58 12.59
C ASP A 242 7.23 -21.52 11.49
N ALA A 243 6.69 -20.31 11.72
CA ALA A 243 6.82 -19.20 10.77
C ALA A 243 8.26 -18.72 10.63
N GLU A 244 8.98 -18.59 11.75
CA GLU A 244 10.39 -18.22 11.78
C GLU A 244 11.27 -19.27 11.09
N ALA A 245 10.99 -20.56 11.30
CA ALA A 245 11.69 -21.65 10.63
C ALA A 245 11.54 -21.57 9.10
N VAL A 246 10.32 -21.36 8.60
CA VAL A 246 10.06 -21.19 7.15
C VAL A 246 10.78 -19.95 6.60
N LEU A 247 10.72 -18.82 7.30
CA LEU A 247 11.42 -17.60 6.87
C LEU A 247 12.93 -17.80 6.83
N ASN A 248 13.49 -18.51 7.79
CA ASN A 248 14.92 -18.82 7.83
C ASN A 248 15.35 -19.76 6.70
N LEU A 249 14.49 -20.71 6.30
CA LEU A 249 14.74 -21.55 5.12
C LEU A 249 14.76 -20.72 3.83
N LEU A 250 13.74 -19.86 3.61
CA LEU A 250 13.67 -19.01 2.42
C LEU A 250 14.86 -18.04 2.32
N LYS A 251 15.30 -17.46 3.44
CA LYS A 251 16.49 -16.59 3.47
C LYS A 251 17.77 -17.34 3.13
N ARG A 252 17.92 -18.58 3.59
CA ARG A 252 19.06 -19.44 3.21
C ARG A 252 19.06 -19.72 1.71
N ASP A 253 17.90 -20.01 1.14
CA ASP A 253 17.76 -20.25 -0.30
C ASP A 253 18.09 -18.97 -1.10
N GLU A 254 17.62 -17.80 -0.68
CA GLU A 254 18.00 -16.52 -1.31
C GLU A 254 19.51 -16.24 -1.23
N GLU A 255 20.15 -16.54 -0.10
CA GLU A 255 21.61 -16.40 0.05
C GLU A 255 22.40 -17.40 -0.80
N ILE A 256 21.90 -18.62 -0.98
CA ILE A 256 22.49 -19.63 -1.86
C ILE A 256 22.35 -19.19 -3.32
N VAL A 257 21.17 -18.72 -3.72
CA VAL A 257 20.93 -18.19 -5.07
C VAL A 257 21.80 -16.96 -5.34
N ARG A 258 21.91 -16.02 -4.39
CA ARG A 258 22.81 -14.87 -4.52
C ARG A 258 24.27 -15.28 -4.65
N ARG A 259 24.73 -16.27 -3.88
CA ARG A 259 26.10 -16.80 -4.02
C ARG A 259 26.36 -17.46 -5.37
N HIS A 260 25.41 -18.25 -5.89
CA HIS A 260 25.52 -18.85 -7.22
C HIS A 260 25.55 -17.81 -8.36
N ILE A 261 24.79 -16.71 -8.23
CA ILE A 261 24.80 -15.61 -9.22
C ILE A 261 26.15 -14.88 -9.21
N VAL A 262 26.78 -14.72 -8.04
CA VAL A 262 28.11 -14.09 -7.92
C VAL A 262 29.21 -15.03 -8.46
N GLU A 263 29.15 -16.32 -8.15
CA GLU A 263 30.15 -17.30 -8.63
C GLU A 263 30.06 -17.55 -10.16
N GLN A 264 28.87 -17.46 -10.76
CA GLN A 264 28.72 -17.54 -12.22
C GLN A 264 29.04 -16.23 -12.96
N GLY A 265 29.13 -15.10 -12.24
CA GLY A 265 29.52 -13.82 -12.82
C GLY A 265 31.04 -13.64 -12.97
N ASP A 266 31.84 -14.46 -12.28
CA ASP A 266 33.31 -14.40 -12.30
C ASP A 266 33.95 -15.38 -13.31
N GLU A 267 33.21 -16.34 -13.87
CA GLU A 267 33.74 -17.26 -14.91
C GLU A 267 33.71 -16.68 -16.34
N ASP A 268 32.91 -15.62 -16.59
CA ASP A 268 32.79 -15.00 -17.92
C ASP A 268 33.85 -13.91 -18.22
N ASP A 269 34.75 -13.58 -17.27
CA ASP A 269 35.81 -12.55 -17.44
C ASP A 269 37.25 -13.13 -17.52
N CYS A 270 37.42 -14.45 -17.51
CA CYS A 270 38.71 -15.13 -17.73
C CYS A 270 38.78 -15.77 -19.13
N GLY A 271 38.55 -14.99 -20.19
CA GLY A 271 38.44 -15.49 -21.55
C GLY A 271 38.98 -14.59 -22.65
N SER A 272 39.92 -13.69 -22.37
CA SER A 272 40.69 -13.00 -23.41
C SER A 272 42.06 -12.55 -22.89
N CYS A 273 43.07 -13.41 -23.08
CA CYS A 273 44.48 -13.04 -23.16
C CYS A 273 45.05 -13.69 -24.41
#